data_AF-A0A835ERY2-F1
#
_entry.id   AF-A0A835ERY2-F1
#
_cell.length_a   1.000
_cell.length_b   1.000
_cell.length_c   1.000
_cell.angle_alpha   90.00
_cell.angle_beta   90.00
_cell.angle_gamma   90.00
#
_symmetry.space_group_name_H-M   'P 1'
#
loop_
_entity.id
_entity.type
_entity.pdbx_description
1 polymer ?
#
loop_
_entity_poly.entity_id
_entity_poly.type
_entity_poly.pdbx_seq_one_letter_code
_entity_poly.pdbx_strand_id
1 'polypeptide(L)'
;MLSKGQGNTMRTYEQLVCALEKDNRAEEAHKIWQKKIAHDLQSVPWRFCHLMLAIYYRNNRLERLVKLFKELEACGRKPPSKDIIRKVEDAYEMLGLLEEKKALLEKYQDLYNKPSRDDRKKGSKSKRVDMNKTGADCSKESKMETSENLQNQCCPLDEKSAATIKS
;
A
#
# COMPACT_ATOMS: atom_id res chain seq x y z
N MET A 1 -30.06 -13.78 -1.05
CA MET A 1 -30.12 -12.32 -1.28
C MET A 1 -29.24 -11.63 -0.26
N LEU A 2 -28.29 -10.80 -0.70
CA LEU A 2 -27.38 -10.14 0.22
C LEU A 2 -28.06 -8.87 0.78
N SER A 3 -28.59 -8.95 2.00
CA SER A 3 -29.32 -7.85 2.67
C SER A 3 -28.36 -6.79 3.22
N LYS A 4 -28.91 -5.57 3.42
CA LYS A 4 -28.20 -4.36 3.82
C LYS A 4 -27.24 -4.64 4.99
N GLY A 5 -25.93 -4.59 4.71
CA GLY A 5 -24.87 -4.79 5.70
C GLY A 5 -23.76 -5.77 5.31
N GLN A 6 -23.88 -6.51 4.22
CA GLN A 6 -22.79 -7.41 3.80
C GLN A 6 -21.66 -6.66 3.09
N GLY A 7 -20.47 -6.67 3.71
CA GLY A 7 -19.18 -6.66 3.03
C GLY A 7 -18.82 -5.44 2.16
N ASN A 8 -19.59 -4.36 2.15
CA ASN A 8 -19.25 -3.17 1.35
C ASN A 8 -18.32 -2.20 2.09
N THR A 9 -17.40 -2.72 2.90
CA THR A 9 -16.43 -1.88 3.60
C THR A 9 -15.30 -1.47 2.65
N MET A 10 -14.73 -0.28 2.85
CA MET A 10 -13.58 0.19 2.05
C MET A 10 -12.45 -0.85 1.98
N ARG A 11 -12.20 -1.57 3.08
CA ARG A 11 -11.17 -2.61 3.16
C ARG A 11 -11.42 -3.77 2.19
N THR A 12 -12.69 -4.17 2.01
CA THR A 12 -13.06 -5.21 1.05
C THR A 12 -12.75 -4.77 -0.37
N TYR A 13 -13.08 -3.52 -0.72
CA TYR A 13 -12.74 -2.99 -2.04
C TYR A 13 -11.23 -2.82 -2.24
N GLU A 14 -10.48 -2.40 -1.20
CA GLU A 14 -9.02 -2.29 -1.25
C GLU A 14 -8.37 -3.66 -1.53
N GLN A 15 -8.83 -4.71 -0.85
CA GLN A 15 -8.37 -6.08 -1.07
C GLN A 15 -8.71 -6.58 -2.47
N LEU A 16 -9.93 -6.33 -2.94
CA LEU A 16 -10.35 -6.72 -4.29
C LEU A 16 -9.52 -6.02 -5.37
N VAL A 17 -9.27 -4.72 -5.21
CA VAL A 17 -8.39 -3.95 -6.10
C VAL A 17 -6.95 -4.50 -6.08
N CYS A 18 -6.41 -4.83 -4.89
CA CYS A 18 -5.09 -5.46 -4.77
C CYS A 18 -5.02 -6.81 -5.49
N ALA A 19 -6.04 -7.66 -5.34
CA ALA A 19 -6.09 -8.96 -5.99
C ALA A 19 -6.12 -8.81 -7.52
N LEU A 20 -6.98 -7.93 -8.03
CA LEU A 20 -7.09 -7.66 -9.46
C LEU A 20 -5.81 -7.07 -10.05
N GLU A 21 -5.08 -6.24 -9.31
CA GLU A 21 -3.78 -5.76 -9.76
C GLU A 21 -2.77 -6.90 -9.91
N LYS A 22 -2.67 -7.77 -8.90
CA LYS A 22 -1.77 -8.94 -8.94
C LYS A 22 -2.10 -9.90 -10.07
N ASP A 23 -3.38 -9.99 -10.44
CA ASP A 23 -3.86 -10.77 -11.58
C ASP A 23 -3.66 -10.05 -12.93
N ASN A 24 -2.94 -8.92 -12.97
CA ASN A 24 -2.74 -8.05 -14.15
C ASN A 24 -4.05 -7.51 -14.76
N ARG A 25 -5.14 -7.48 -13.97
CA ARG A 25 -6.48 -6.99 -14.38
C ARG A 25 -6.73 -5.56 -13.91
N ALA A 26 -5.77 -4.67 -14.18
CA ALA A 26 -5.79 -3.28 -13.71
C ALA A 26 -7.00 -2.47 -14.21
N GLU A 27 -7.56 -2.81 -15.38
CA GLU A 27 -8.78 -2.16 -15.88
C GLU A 27 -10.03 -2.48 -15.06
N GLU A 28 -10.12 -3.70 -14.53
CA GLU A 28 -11.25 -4.08 -13.68
C GLU A 28 -11.14 -3.42 -12.31
N ALA A 29 -9.93 -3.36 -11.76
CA ALA A 29 -9.64 -2.59 -10.55
C ALA A 29 -10.05 -1.12 -10.72
N HIS A 30 -9.73 -0.52 -11.87
CA HIS A 30 -10.15 0.84 -12.19
C HIS A 30 -11.67 1.00 -12.29
N LYS A 31 -12.38 0.06 -12.93
CA LYS A 31 -13.85 0.09 -13.02
C LYS A 31 -14.49 0.05 -11.63
N ILE A 32 -13.96 -0.76 -10.71
CA ILE A 32 -14.44 -0.82 -9.32
C ILE A 32 -14.18 0.51 -8.62
N TRP A 33 -12.97 1.07 -8.77
CA TRP A 33 -12.62 2.37 -8.23
C TRP A 33 -13.61 3.46 -8.66
N GLN A 34 -13.86 3.60 -9.96
CA GLN A 34 -14.81 4.60 -10.46
C GLN A 34 -16.22 4.38 -9.92
N LYS A 35 -16.73 3.14 -9.97
CA LYS A 35 -18.12 2.84 -9.61
C LYS A 35 -18.41 2.95 -8.12
N LYS A 36 -17.44 2.62 -7.27
CA LYS A 36 -17.68 2.42 -5.83
C LYS A 36 -16.95 3.41 -4.94
N ILE A 37 -15.99 4.17 -5.46
CA ILE A 37 -15.04 4.90 -4.61
C ILE A 37 -14.85 6.35 -5.06
N ALA A 38 -14.67 6.59 -6.36
CA ALA A 38 -14.27 7.90 -6.88
C ALA A 38 -15.27 9.04 -6.64
N HIS A 39 -16.51 8.74 -6.22
CA HIS A 39 -17.54 9.74 -5.94
C HIS A 39 -17.34 10.49 -4.62
N ASP A 40 -16.65 9.89 -3.64
CA ASP A 40 -16.40 10.52 -2.33
C ASP A 40 -14.95 10.31 -1.89
N LEU A 41 -14.03 10.98 -2.58
CA LEU A 41 -12.60 10.89 -2.29
C LEU A 41 -12.23 11.44 -0.91
N GLN A 42 -13.05 12.30 -0.30
CA GLN A 42 -12.80 12.83 1.04
C GLN A 42 -12.86 11.74 2.10
N SER A 43 -13.87 10.86 1.99
CA SER A 43 -14.06 9.74 2.92
C SER A 43 -13.09 8.57 2.69
N VAL A 44 -12.37 8.56 1.56
CA VAL A 44 -11.47 7.45 1.21
C VAL A 44 -10.13 7.62 1.93
N PRO A 45 -9.66 6.64 2.72
CA PRO A 45 -8.36 6.73 3.38
C PRO A 45 -7.22 6.96 2.38
N TRP A 46 -6.25 7.81 2.75
CA TRP A 46 -5.08 8.09 1.89
C TRP A 46 -4.35 6.79 1.51
N ARG A 47 -4.29 5.79 2.38
CA ARG A 47 -3.65 4.50 2.05
C ARG A 47 -4.25 3.86 0.79
N PHE A 48 -5.56 3.93 0.60
CA PHE A 48 -6.23 3.39 -0.59
C PHE A 48 -6.01 4.28 -1.82
N CYS A 49 -6.04 5.61 -1.66
CA CYS A 49 -5.67 6.52 -2.75
C CYS A 49 -4.22 6.29 -3.23
N HIS A 50 -3.29 6.09 -2.29
CA HIS A 50 -1.89 5.76 -2.59
C HIS A 50 -1.79 4.43 -3.33
N LEU A 51 -2.53 3.39 -2.91
CA LEU A 51 -2.62 2.13 -3.64
C LEU A 51 -3.03 2.36 -5.10
N MET A 52 -4.10 3.12 -5.35
CA MET A 52 -4.55 3.41 -6.72
C MET A 52 -3.53 4.18 -7.55
N LEU A 53 -2.88 5.20 -6.98
CA LEU A 53 -1.81 5.92 -7.66
C LEU A 53 -0.66 4.97 -8.04
N ALA A 54 -0.29 4.06 -7.14
CA ALA A 54 0.76 3.08 -7.39
C ALA A 54 0.38 2.05 -8.46
N ILE A 55 -0.90 1.64 -8.52
CA ILE A 55 -1.43 0.75 -9.56
C ILE A 55 -1.37 1.45 -10.91
N TYR A 56 -1.86 2.70 -11.00
CA TYR A 56 -1.82 3.45 -12.25
C TYR A 56 -0.39 3.68 -12.73
N TYR A 57 0.54 3.98 -11.83
CA TYR A 57 1.94 4.14 -12.16
C TYR A 57 2.55 2.87 -12.75
N ARG A 58 2.41 1.73 -12.06
CA ARG A 58 2.97 0.43 -12.49
C ARG A 58 2.41 -0.07 -13.83
N ASN A 59 1.14 0.27 -14.12
CA ASN A 59 0.45 -0.14 -15.35
C ASN A 59 0.52 0.93 -16.46
N ASN A 60 1.40 1.92 -16.33
CA ASN A 60 1.58 3.02 -17.30
C ASN A 60 0.29 3.80 -17.62
N ARG A 61 -0.61 3.95 -16.65
CA ARG A 61 -1.88 4.70 -16.76
C ARG A 61 -1.74 6.11 -16.21
N LEU A 62 -0.76 6.82 -16.75
CA LEU A 62 -0.29 8.10 -16.23
C LEU A 62 -1.37 9.19 -16.27
N GLU A 63 -2.19 9.23 -17.31
CA GLU A 63 -3.32 10.17 -17.41
C GLU A 63 -4.30 10.02 -16.23
N ARG A 64 -4.61 8.77 -15.86
CA ARG A 64 -5.51 8.47 -14.74
C ARG A 64 -4.85 8.77 -13.39
N LEU A 65 -3.54 8.56 -13.30
CA LEU A 65 -2.74 8.94 -12.12
C LEU A 65 -2.81 10.45 -11.89
N VAL A 66 -2.49 11.24 -12.92
CA VAL A 66 -2.52 12.71 -12.84
C VAL A 66 -3.93 13.21 -12.52
N LYS A 67 -4.95 12.65 -13.18
CA LYS A 67 -6.35 12.99 -12.90
C LYS A 67 -6.71 12.73 -11.43
N LEU A 68 -6.43 11.54 -10.92
CA LEU A 68 -6.69 11.21 -9.52
C LEU A 68 -5.95 12.16 -8.58
N PHE A 69 -4.68 12.47 -8.86
CA PHE A 69 -3.92 13.40 -8.04
C PHE A 69 -4.56 14.80 -8.00
N LYS A 70 -4.95 15.36 -9.15
CA LYS A 70 -5.65 16.64 -9.24
C LYS A 70 -6.96 16.64 -8.45
N GLU A 71 -7.74 15.56 -8.51
CA GLU A 71 -8.97 15.40 -7.72
C GLU A 71 -8.68 15.38 -6.20
N LEU A 72 -7.59 14.75 -5.77
CA LEU A 72 -7.16 14.73 -4.36
C LEU A 72 -6.67 16.10 -3.88
N GLU A 73 -6.01 16.87 -4.75
CA GLU A 73 -5.62 18.24 -4.47
C GLU A 73 -6.83 19.19 -4.40
N ALA A 74 -7.82 19.00 -5.27
CA ALA A 74 -9.09 19.74 -5.23
C ALA A 74 -9.87 19.45 -3.93
N CYS A 75 -9.70 18.25 -3.39
CA CYS A 75 -10.19 17.89 -2.06
C CYS A 75 -9.40 18.56 -0.91
N GLY A 76 -8.35 19.33 -1.19
CA GLY A 76 -7.51 19.99 -0.19
C GLY A 76 -6.63 19.03 0.62
N ARG A 77 -6.50 17.76 0.20
CA ARG A 77 -5.76 16.75 0.95
C ARG A 77 -4.29 16.76 0.56
N LYS A 78 -3.42 17.04 1.52
CA LYS A 78 -1.97 17.00 1.32
C LYS A 78 -1.46 15.56 1.22
N PRO A 79 -0.56 15.24 0.27
CA PRO A 79 0.07 13.92 0.18
C PRO A 79 0.92 13.60 1.43
N PRO A 80 0.82 12.37 1.98
CA PRO A 80 1.53 12.01 3.20
C PRO A 80 3.02 11.68 3.01
N SER A 81 3.45 11.30 1.80
CA SER A 81 4.84 10.91 1.50
C SER A 81 5.34 11.58 0.23
N LYS A 82 6.65 11.87 0.20
CA LYS A 82 7.39 12.32 -0.98
C LYS A 82 7.35 11.32 -2.14
N ASP A 83 7.17 10.03 -1.85
CA ASP A 83 7.12 8.99 -2.90
C ASP A 83 5.91 9.17 -3.82
N ILE A 84 4.81 9.69 -3.28
CA ILE A 84 3.61 10.02 -4.06
C ILE A 84 3.92 11.17 -5.01
N ILE A 85 4.58 12.22 -4.51
CA ILE A 85 4.98 13.37 -5.33
C ILE A 85 5.93 12.93 -6.44
N ARG A 86 6.93 12.10 -6.15
CA ARG A 86 7.85 11.56 -7.15
C ARG A 86 7.13 10.82 -8.27
N LYS A 87 6.18 9.94 -7.95
CA LYS A 87 5.40 9.22 -8.98
C LYS A 87 4.57 10.15 -9.87
N VAL A 88 4.05 11.22 -9.29
CA VAL A 88 3.26 12.23 -10.02
C VAL A 88 4.18 13.09 -10.88
N GLU A 89 5.36 13.44 -10.37
CA GLU A 89 6.42 14.13 -11.11
C GLU A 89 6.85 13.33 -12.34
N ASP A 90 7.17 12.04 -12.15
CA ASP A 90 7.53 11.11 -13.22
C ASP A 90 6.39 11.01 -14.25
N ALA A 91 5.13 10.97 -13.79
CA ALA A 91 3.97 10.94 -14.67
C ALA A 91 3.80 12.22 -15.49
N TYR A 92 4.04 13.40 -14.90
CA TYR A 92 4.02 14.66 -15.64
C TYR A 92 5.13 14.72 -16.67
N GLU A 93 6.35 14.26 -16.33
CA GLU A 93 7.47 14.21 -17.27
C GLU A 93 7.19 13.29 -18.47
N MET A 94 6.70 12.08 -18.21
CA MET A 94 6.34 11.13 -19.26
C MET A 94 5.18 11.60 -20.14
N LEU A 95 4.29 12.46 -19.62
CA LEU A 95 3.19 13.08 -20.39
C LEU A 95 3.60 14.41 -21.06
N GLY A 96 4.83 14.90 -20.86
CA GLY A 96 5.30 16.18 -21.40
C GLY A 96 4.73 17.42 -20.71
N LEU A 97 4.13 17.26 -19.53
CA LEU A 97 3.45 18.31 -18.74
C LEU A 97 4.44 19.01 -17.81
N LEU A 98 5.44 19.68 -18.40
CA LEU A 98 6.57 20.26 -17.66
C LEU A 98 6.19 21.44 -16.76
N GLU A 99 5.17 22.22 -17.15
CA GLU A 99 4.72 23.35 -16.34
C GLU A 99 3.98 22.88 -15.08
N GLU A 100 3.13 21.84 -15.17
CA GLU A 100 2.52 21.23 -13.99
C GLU A 100 3.56 20.56 -13.09
N LYS A 101 4.61 19.97 -13.66
CA LYS A 101 5.73 19.42 -12.90
C LYS A 101 6.42 20.51 -12.05
N LYS A 102 6.74 21.66 -12.63
CA LYS A 102 7.37 22.77 -11.90
C LYS A 102 6.48 23.28 -10.76
N ALA A 103 5.19 23.51 -11.07
CA ALA A 103 4.21 23.95 -10.08
C ALA A 103 4.05 22.94 -8.92
N LEU A 104 4.08 21.64 -9.22
CA LEU A 104 4.04 20.58 -8.22
C LEU A 104 5.23 20.66 -7.26
N LEU A 105 6.45 20.79 -7.80
CA LEU A 105 7.68 20.83 -7.01
C LEU A 105 7.74 22.07 -6.12
N GLU A 106 7.33 23.24 -6.63
CA GLU A 106 7.24 24.47 -5.85
C GLU A 106 6.24 24.33 -4.69
N LYS A 107 5.05 23.77 -4.95
CA LYS A 107 4.00 23.59 -3.95
C LYS A 107 4.37 22.62 -2.83
N TYR A 108 5.16 21.59 -3.14
CA TYR A 108 5.52 20.52 -2.20
C TYR A 108 7.00 20.53 -1.80
N GLN A 109 7.73 21.61 -2.04
CA GLN A 109 9.15 21.76 -1.66
C GLN A 109 9.40 21.46 -0.17
N ASP A 110 8.47 21.85 0.71
CA ASP A 110 8.55 21.65 2.15
C ASP A 110 8.57 20.17 2.55
N LEU A 111 7.98 19.28 1.73
CA LEU A 111 8.00 17.83 1.95
C LEU A 111 9.38 17.24 1.66
N TYR A 112 10.16 17.86 0.77
CA TYR A 112 11.53 17.45 0.46
C TYR A 112 12.55 18.02 1.44
N ASN A 113 12.31 19.22 1.95
CA ASN A 113 13.23 19.92 2.84
C ASN A 113 13.14 19.49 4.31
N LYS A 114 12.15 18.67 4.69
CA LYS A 114 11.99 18.25 6.08
C LYS A 114 13.05 17.19 6.43
N PRO A 115 13.99 17.47 7.35
CA PRO A 115 14.96 16.47 7.78
C PRO A 115 14.22 15.27 8.40
N SER A 116 14.75 14.07 8.17
CA SER A 116 14.18 12.85 8.73
C SER A 116 14.05 13.02 10.24
N ARG A 117 12.96 12.53 10.84
CA ARG A 117 12.81 12.56 12.31
C ARG A 117 13.93 11.79 13.03
N ASP A 118 14.71 10.99 12.31
CA ASP A 118 15.91 10.32 12.82
C ASP A 118 17.03 11.29 13.24
N ASP A 119 17.11 12.49 12.65
CA ASP A 119 18.14 13.47 12.99
C ASP A 119 17.97 14.05 14.41
N ARG A 120 16.76 13.95 14.99
CA ARG A 120 16.47 14.48 16.33
C ARG A 120 16.83 13.54 17.48
N LYS A 121 17.15 12.27 17.21
CA LYS A 121 17.52 11.31 18.27
C LYS A 121 18.99 11.34 18.68
N LYS A 122 19.85 12.15 18.04
CA LYS A 122 21.28 12.20 18.35
C LYS A 122 21.66 13.16 19.50
N GLY A 123 20.69 13.86 20.09
CA GLY A 123 20.92 14.89 21.13
C GLY A 123 20.75 14.47 22.59
N SER A 124 20.17 13.31 22.90
CA SER A 124 19.94 12.89 24.29
C SER A 124 20.94 11.81 24.72
N LYS A 125 22.22 12.18 24.82
CA LYS A 125 23.22 11.44 25.58
C LYS A 125 23.49 12.21 26.87
N SER A 126 22.76 11.91 27.93
CA SER A 126 23.10 12.41 29.28
C SER A 126 23.24 11.25 30.25
N LYS A 127 24.51 11.08 30.66
CA LYS A 127 25.11 10.43 31.83
C LYS A 127 24.43 9.19 32.44
N ARG A 128 25.10 8.05 32.26
CA ARG A 128 25.10 6.95 33.24
C ARG A 128 25.73 7.47 34.54
N VAL A 129 25.07 7.26 35.67
CA VAL A 129 25.66 7.32 37.01
C VAL A 129 25.86 5.87 37.44
N ASP A 130 27.12 5.50 37.64
CA ASP A 130 27.55 4.22 38.20
C ASP A 130 27.11 4.11 39.67
N MET A 131 26.45 3.00 40.04
CA MET A 131 26.42 2.54 41.43
C MET A 131 26.55 1.01 41.47
N ASN A 132 27.34 0.58 42.46
CA ASN A 132 28.13 -0.64 42.50
C ASN A 132 27.36 -1.93 42.86
N LYS A 133 27.83 -3.02 42.24
CA LYS A 133 28.06 -4.40 42.75
C LYS A 133 27.47 -4.81 44.11
N THR A 134 26.59 -5.80 44.06
CA THR A 134 26.57 -7.09 44.83
C THR A 134 25.42 -7.91 44.23
N GLY A 135 25.47 -9.18 43.82
CA GLY A 135 26.36 -10.31 44.03
C GLY A 135 25.44 -11.51 44.35
N ALA A 136 25.18 -12.41 43.40
CA ALA A 136 24.80 -13.82 43.61
C ALA A 136 24.45 -14.53 42.28
N ASP A 137 25.38 -15.42 41.92
CA ASP A 137 25.33 -16.63 41.11
C ASP A 137 23.96 -17.30 40.83
N CYS A 138 23.77 -17.81 39.61
CA CYS A 138 23.51 -19.24 39.37
C CYS A 138 23.52 -19.56 37.88
N SER A 139 24.46 -20.43 37.52
CA SER A 139 24.66 -21.03 36.20
C SER A 139 23.53 -22.00 35.81
N LYS A 140 23.18 -22.06 34.51
CA LYS A 140 23.31 -23.29 33.71
C LYS A 140 22.90 -23.08 32.26
N GLU A 141 23.82 -23.51 31.41
CA GLU A 141 23.74 -23.72 29.97
C GLU A 141 22.93 -25.00 29.67
N SER A 142 22.13 -25.00 28.60
CA SER A 142 21.80 -26.22 27.86
C SER A 142 21.44 -25.90 26.41
N LYS A 143 22.31 -26.33 25.50
CA LYS A 143 22.02 -26.54 24.08
C LYS A 143 21.07 -27.74 23.91
N MET A 144 20.21 -27.72 22.90
CA MET A 144 20.07 -28.84 21.95
C MET A 144 19.18 -28.44 20.77
N GLU A 145 19.73 -28.60 19.57
CA GLU A 145 18.99 -28.86 18.33
C GLU A 145 18.23 -30.17 18.46
N THR A 146 17.06 -30.32 17.83
CA THR A 146 16.74 -31.53 17.03
C THR A 146 15.51 -31.36 16.13
N SER A 147 15.63 -31.91 14.92
CA SER A 147 14.65 -32.65 14.09
C SER A 147 13.34 -31.94 13.66
N GLU A 148 13.18 -31.66 12.37
CA GLU A 148 12.73 -32.58 11.29
C GLU A 148 11.20 -32.72 11.18
N ASN A 149 10.73 -32.36 9.99
CA ASN A 149 9.82 -33.14 9.16
C ASN A 149 8.43 -33.47 9.71
N LEU A 150 7.40 -32.83 9.14
CA LEU A 150 6.15 -33.53 8.82
C LEU A 150 5.63 -33.09 7.45
N GLN A 151 5.97 -33.92 6.47
CA GLN A 151 5.26 -34.13 5.21
C GLN A 151 3.73 -34.19 5.44
N ASN A 152 2.98 -33.22 4.93
CA ASN A 152 1.53 -33.36 4.77
C ASN A 152 1.22 -33.58 3.30
N GLN A 153 1.06 -34.86 2.95
CA GLN A 153 0.59 -35.35 1.66
C GLN A 153 -0.70 -36.15 1.89
N CYS A 154 -1.82 -35.65 1.38
CA CYS A 154 -3.04 -36.37 0.98
C CYS A 154 -4.11 -35.34 0.62
N CYS A 155 -4.93 -35.43 -0.42
CA CYS A 155 -4.99 -36.15 -1.69
C CYS A 155 -6.21 -35.52 -2.45
N PRO A 156 -6.37 -35.76 -3.77
CA PRO A 156 -7.29 -35.03 -4.65
C PRO A 156 -8.72 -35.62 -4.65
N LEU A 157 -9.70 -34.83 -5.09
CA LEU A 157 -11.05 -35.33 -5.41
C LEU A 157 -11.50 -34.83 -6.80
N ASP A 158 -11.32 -35.73 -7.77
CA ASP A 158 -12.29 -36.25 -8.73
C ASP A 158 -12.98 -35.34 -9.78
N GLU A 159 -12.58 -35.60 -11.03
CA GLU A 159 -13.43 -35.60 -12.22
C GLU A 159 -14.64 -36.56 -12.07
N LYS A 160 -15.79 -36.13 -12.59
CA LYS A 160 -16.89 -36.89 -13.23
C LYS A 160 -17.97 -35.85 -13.60
N SER A 161 -18.69 -35.88 -14.70
CA SER A 161 -18.86 -36.83 -15.81
C SER A 161 -19.69 -36.12 -16.89
N ALA A 162 -19.53 -36.56 -18.14
CA ALA A 162 -20.27 -36.13 -19.32
C ALA A 162 -21.80 -36.26 -19.20
N ALA A 163 -22.53 -35.38 -19.90
CA ALA A 163 -23.89 -35.64 -20.36
C ALA A 163 -24.11 -35.02 -21.75
N THR A 164 -24.21 -35.90 -22.73
CA THR A 164 -24.70 -35.67 -24.09
C THR A 164 -26.20 -35.36 -24.06
N ILE A 165 -26.64 -34.30 -24.75
CA ILE A 165 -28.05 -34.17 -25.18
C ILE A 165 -28.05 -33.85 -26.68
N LYS A 166 -28.55 -34.80 -27.46
CA LYS A 166 -29.04 -34.60 -28.82
C LYS A 166 -30.48 -34.07 -28.73
N SER A 167 -30.83 -33.11 -29.57
CA SER A 167 -32.17 -32.97 -30.17
C SER A 167 -31.98 -32.29 -31.52
#